data_AF-A0A814KRC4-F1
#
_entry.id   AF-A0A814KRC4-F1
#
_cell.length_a   1.000
_cell.length_b   1.000
_cell.length_c   1.000
_cell.angle_alpha   90.00
_cell.angle_beta   90.00
_cell.angle_gamma   90.00
#
_symmetry.space_group_name_H-M   'P 1'
#
loop_
_entity.id
_entity.type
_entity.pdbx_description
1 polymer ?
#
loop_
_entity_poly.entity_id
_entity_poly.type
_entity_poly.pdbx_seq_one_letter_code
_entity_poly.pdbx_strand_id
1 'polypeptide(L)'
;MFSFLPIFFVQRHFEFNNMFFKEMNIDEINETLTKIIVNTAGKLAKEPNKNVFMRRAFCINFLHCSVKGDNKTMYKAVTLIILVIIGATYASRSFNIQPKKLQRLSSSFGQPKVGLDVCPECIEESVEMINILLNLILDEGIIESCNALCGALANITGSVIIGEFCTVVCDAAGIDEFIKIIIKVDLDPIWYCEIIDLCPINDHGDAKFTNFGVTPKSAPDGSKFVIDCSFISINGTGTGTINIEIVDPKNRSSGDLFWFEARKPGIYPEKIGLQTLFEFDCDPSKEVCDNWPLGTYNVTAQVCNGECGSQHPHSSIYDTAKSSFELTKKKVFFK
;
A
#
# COMPACT_ATOMS: atom_id res chain seq x y z
N MET A 1 15.93 24.65 -26.52
CA MET A 1 16.51 23.30 -26.62
C MET A 1 16.19 22.53 -25.34
N PHE A 2 14.91 22.26 -25.05
CA PHE A 2 14.46 21.36 -23.97
C PHE A 2 13.00 20.97 -24.27
N SER A 3 12.82 19.85 -24.95
CA SER A 3 11.53 19.26 -25.31
C SER A 3 11.70 17.76 -25.54
N PHE A 4 12.16 17.02 -24.52
CA PHE A 4 12.37 15.56 -24.64
C PHE A 4 12.05 14.75 -23.36
N LEU A 5 11.46 15.35 -22.31
CA LEU A 5 11.09 14.60 -21.09
C LEU A 5 9.89 13.63 -21.23
N PRO A 6 8.84 13.85 -22.05
CA PRO A 6 7.69 12.94 -22.03
C PRO A 6 7.93 11.59 -22.75
N ILE A 7 9.03 11.43 -23.48
CA ILE A 7 9.33 10.20 -24.22
C ILE A 7 9.95 9.12 -23.30
N PHE A 8 10.69 9.52 -22.27
CA PHE A 8 11.31 8.57 -21.33
C PHE A 8 10.29 7.83 -20.44
N PHE A 9 9.19 8.49 -20.06
CA PHE A 9 8.12 7.88 -19.27
C PHE A 9 7.30 6.85 -20.07
N VAL A 10 7.00 7.16 -21.34
CA VAL A 10 6.25 6.25 -22.23
C VAL A 10 7.08 5.02 -22.62
N GLN A 11 8.41 5.18 -22.77
CA GLN A 11 9.28 4.06 -23.15
C GLN A 11 9.52 3.08 -22.00
N ARG A 12 9.62 3.55 -20.74
CA ARG A 12 9.64 2.65 -19.56
C ARG A 12 8.32 1.93 -19.35
N HIS A 13 7.18 2.57 -19.64
CA HIS A 13 5.86 1.94 -19.58
C HIS A 13 5.71 0.78 -20.59
N PHE A 14 6.46 0.80 -21.68
CA PHE A 14 6.46 -0.27 -22.70
C PHE A 14 7.39 -1.44 -22.34
N GLU A 15 8.50 -1.19 -21.63
CA GLU A 15 9.37 -2.24 -21.07
C GLU A 15 8.74 -2.92 -19.84
N PHE A 16 8.00 -2.15 -19.02
CA PHE A 16 7.18 -2.63 -17.91
C PHE A 16 6.19 -3.73 -18.34
N ASN A 17 5.53 -3.53 -19.48
CA ASN A 17 4.70 -4.55 -20.11
C ASN A 17 5.49 -5.83 -20.39
N ASN A 18 6.65 -5.75 -21.05
CA ASN A 18 7.44 -6.93 -21.45
C ASN A 18 8.01 -7.75 -20.28
N MET A 19 8.27 -7.14 -19.12
CA MET A 19 8.77 -7.85 -17.93
C MET A 19 7.64 -8.62 -17.22
N PHE A 20 6.46 -8.01 -17.12
CA PHE A 20 5.26 -8.62 -16.52
C PHE A 20 4.68 -9.76 -17.37
N PHE A 21 4.83 -9.70 -18.70
CA PHE A 21 4.36 -10.74 -19.62
C PHE A 21 5.23 -12.01 -19.65
N LYS A 22 6.42 -12.02 -19.03
CA LYS A 22 7.35 -13.17 -19.12
C LYS A 22 6.94 -14.37 -18.26
N GLU A 23 6.08 -14.16 -17.26
CA GLU A 23 5.49 -15.22 -16.40
C GLU A 23 4.02 -15.53 -16.72
N MET A 24 3.52 -15.00 -17.83
CA MET A 24 2.19 -15.30 -18.35
C MET A 24 2.33 -16.02 -19.69
N ASN A 25 1.51 -17.04 -19.93
CA ASN A 25 1.47 -17.69 -21.24
C ASN A 25 0.99 -16.66 -22.28
N ILE A 26 1.93 -16.08 -23.02
CA ILE A 26 1.73 -14.99 -23.99
C ILE A 26 0.66 -15.37 -25.02
N ASP A 27 0.55 -16.66 -25.36
CA ASP A 27 -0.43 -17.15 -26.34
C ASP A 27 -1.87 -17.07 -25.82
N GLU A 28 -2.09 -17.27 -24.53
CA GLU A 28 -3.41 -17.22 -23.88
C GLU A 28 -3.91 -15.77 -23.70
N ILE A 29 -2.98 -14.84 -23.46
CA ILE A 29 -3.26 -13.40 -23.40
C ILE A 29 -3.50 -12.82 -24.80
N ASN A 30 -2.71 -13.23 -25.80
CA ASN A 30 -2.88 -12.78 -27.18
C ASN A 30 -4.18 -13.30 -27.80
N GLU A 31 -4.59 -14.53 -27.50
CA GLU A 31 -5.87 -15.09 -27.97
C GLU A 31 -7.06 -14.38 -27.31
N THR A 32 -6.93 -14.01 -26.02
CA THR A 32 -7.94 -13.24 -25.28
C THR A 32 -8.04 -11.80 -25.80
N LEU A 33 -6.91 -11.11 -26.00
CA LEU A 33 -6.84 -9.76 -26.58
C LEU A 33 -7.36 -9.71 -28.03
N THR A 34 -7.02 -10.69 -28.86
CA THR A 34 -7.47 -10.76 -30.27
C THR A 34 -8.98 -10.98 -30.35
N LYS A 35 -9.55 -11.83 -29.48
CA LYS A 35 -11.00 -12.04 -29.40
C LYS A 35 -11.76 -10.82 -28.88
N ILE A 36 -11.16 -10.04 -27.97
CA ILE A 36 -11.68 -8.75 -27.48
C ILE A 36 -11.72 -7.71 -28.62
N ILE A 37 -10.68 -7.63 -29.46
CA ILE A 37 -10.59 -6.68 -30.59
C ILE A 37 -11.64 -7.00 -31.67
N VAL A 38 -11.83 -8.27 -32.03
CA VAL A 38 -12.72 -8.68 -33.13
C VAL A 38 -14.22 -8.57 -32.77
N ASN A 39 -14.61 -8.88 -31.53
CA ASN A 39 -16.02 -8.85 -31.11
C ASN A 39 -16.54 -7.41 -30.94
N THR A 40 -15.65 -6.47 -30.61
CA THR A 40 -15.93 -5.04 -30.44
C THR A 40 -16.18 -4.33 -31.78
N ALA A 41 -15.50 -4.74 -32.85
CA ALA A 41 -15.72 -4.22 -34.20
C ALA A 41 -17.08 -4.60 -34.80
N GLY A 42 -17.68 -5.72 -34.37
CA GLY A 42 -18.95 -6.24 -34.92
C GLY A 42 -20.22 -5.53 -34.42
N LYS A 43 -20.23 -5.01 -33.19
CA LYS A 43 -21.43 -4.35 -32.61
C LYS A 43 -21.60 -2.89 -33.05
N LEU A 44 -20.51 -2.19 -33.38
CA LEU A 44 -20.52 -0.79 -33.83
C LEU A 44 -21.02 -0.57 -35.27
N ALA A 45 -21.19 -1.64 -36.06
CA ALA A 45 -21.62 -1.57 -37.45
C ALA A 45 -23.15 -1.47 -37.65
N LYS A 46 -23.96 -1.43 -36.58
CA LYS A 46 -25.44 -1.59 -36.67
C LYS A 46 -26.31 -0.40 -36.23
N GLU A 47 -25.76 0.79 -35.94
CA GLU A 47 -26.58 1.99 -35.64
C GLU A 47 -26.71 2.97 -36.84
N PRO A 48 -27.87 3.65 -37.03
CA PRO A 48 -28.22 4.30 -38.30
C PRO A 48 -27.86 5.80 -38.44
N ASN A 49 -27.17 6.44 -37.48
CA ASN A 49 -27.00 7.91 -37.51
C ASN A 49 -25.60 8.35 -37.99
N LYS A 50 -25.53 8.82 -39.24
CA LYS A 50 -24.28 9.01 -40.02
C LYS A 50 -23.42 10.24 -39.68
N ASN A 51 -23.90 11.20 -38.89
CA ASN A 51 -23.19 12.50 -38.71
C ASN A 51 -22.33 12.62 -37.43
N VAL A 52 -22.26 11.58 -36.60
CA VAL A 52 -21.30 11.49 -35.46
C VAL A 52 -20.12 10.54 -35.77
N PHE A 53 -20.16 9.89 -36.94
CA PHE A 53 -19.33 8.75 -37.30
C PHE A 53 -17.84 9.05 -37.55
N MET A 54 -17.44 10.32 -37.74
CA MET A 54 -16.03 10.69 -38.03
C MET A 54 -15.24 11.28 -36.84
N ARG A 55 -15.83 11.42 -35.64
CA ARG A 55 -15.09 11.94 -34.46
C ARG A 55 -15.12 11.03 -33.22
N ARG A 56 -15.78 9.87 -33.27
CA ARG A 56 -15.91 8.95 -32.12
C ARG A 56 -15.52 7.50 -32.41
N ALA A 57 -14.85 7.22 -33.54
CA ALA A 57 -14.54 5.86 -33.99
C ALA A 57 -13.35 5.16 -33.27
N PHE A 58 -12.89 5.66 -32.11
CA PHE A 58 -11.71 5.08 -31.43
C PHE A 58 -11.99 4.44 -30.07
N CYS A 59 -13.21 4.49 -29.56
CA CYS A 59 -13.53 3.90 -28.27
C CYS A 59 -14.77 3.02 -28.37
N ILE A 60 -14.54 1.72 -28.16
CA ILE A 60 -15.36 0.82 -27.34
C ILE A 60 -16.76 0.49 -27.89
N ASN A 61 -17.02 -0.79 -28.15
CA ASN A 61 -18.15 -1.52 -27.54
C ASN A 61 -18.18 -3.05 -27.73
N PHE A 62 -17.89 -3.72 -26.62
CA PHE A 62 -18.71 -4.73 -25.94
C PHE A 62 -18.74 -6.23 -26.32
N LEU A 63 -18.20 -6.99 -25.36
CA LEU A 63 -18.43 -8.38 -24.96
C LEU A 63 -19.81 -9.00 -25.19
N HIS A 64 -19.79 -10.31 -25.50
CA HIS A 64 -20.44 -11.33 -24.66
C HIS A 64 -19.71 -12.68 -24.82
N CYS A 65 -19.10 -13.22 -23.75
CA CYS A 65 -19.15 -14.64 -23.37
C CYS A 65 -18.25 -14.97 -22.16
N SER A 66 -18.92 -15.43 -21.10
CA SER A 66 -18.60 -16.51 -20.14
C SER A 66 -17.13 -16.91 -19.92
N VAL A 67 -16.58 -16.53 -18.75
CA VAL A 67 -15.37 -17.12 -18.18
C VAL A 67 -15.78 -18.08 -17.05
N LYS A 68 -15.47 -19.36 -17.22
CA LYS A 68 -15.35 -20.31 -16.11
C LYS A 68 -13.95 -20.15 -15.55
N GLY A 69 -13.87 -19.74 -14.28
CA GLY A 69 -12.67 -19.26 -13.62
C GLY A 69 -11.65 -20.33 -13.23
N ASP A 70 -10.39 -19.94 -13.34
CA ASP A 70 -9.31 -20.33 -12.44
C ASP A 70 -8.88 -19.06 -11.68
N ASN A 71 -8.79 -19.15 -10.35
CA ASN A 71 -8.47 -18.03 -9.47
C ASN A 71 -7.17 -17.32 -9.86
N LYS A 72 -6.20 -18.03 -10.45
CA LYS A 72 -4.91 -17.46 -10.88
C LYS A 72 -5.04 -16.36 -11.95
N THR A 73 -5.99 -16.50 -12.87
CA THR A 73 -6.21 -15.53 -13.95
C THR A 73 -6.80 -14.23 -13.40
N MET A 74 -7.58 -14.35 -12.34
CA MET A 74 -8.22 -13.23 -11.67
C MET A 74 -7.21 -12.40 -10.86
N TYR A 75 -6.28 -13.04 -10.12
CA TYR A 75 -5.20 -12.34 -9.44
C TYR A 75 -4.33 -11.53 -10.41
N LYS A 76 -3.99 -12.11 -11.57
CA LYS A 76 -3.23 -11.41 -12.62
C LYS A 76 -3.96 -10.19 -13.17
N ALA A 77 -5.28 -10.30 -13.39
CA ALA A 77 -6.10 -9.17 -13.79
C ALA A 77 -6.13 -8.08 -12.70
N VAL A 78 -6.26 -8.47 -11.42
CA VAL A 78 -6.27 -7.53 -10.29
C VAL A 78 -4.92 -6.82 -10.12
N THR A 79 -3.79 -7.51 -10.27
CA THR A 79 -2.47 -6.85 -10.23
C THR A 79 -2.28 -5.89 -11.40
N LEU A 80 -2.65 -6.29 -12.62
CA LEU A 80 -2.64 -5.40 -13.78
C LEU A 80 -3.51 -4.15 -13.53
N ILE A 81 -4.55 -4.28 -12.69
CA ILE A 81 -5.40 -3.14 -12.40
C ILE A 81 -4.70 -2.09 -11.57
N ILE A 82 -4.15 -2.52 -10.46
CA ILE A 82 -3.53 -1.63 -9.50
C ILE A 82 -2.40 -0.85 -10.21
N LEU A 83 -1.69 -1.52 -11.12
CA LEU A 83 -0.66 -0.92 -11.97
C LEU A 83 -1.19 0.16 -12.93
N VAL A 84 -2.34 -0.05 -13.57
CA VAL A 84 -2.96 0.97 -14.46
C VAL A 84 -3.50 2.15 -13.64
N ILE A 85 -4.08 1.89 -12.46
CA ILE A 85 -4.60 2.91 -11.55
C ILE A 85 -3.47 3.85 -11.11
N ILE A 86 -2.37 3.28 -10.64
CA ILE A 86 -1.20 4.04 -10.17
C ILE A 86 -0.54 4.78 -11.36
N GLY A 87 -0.38 4.14 -12.52
CA GLY A 87 0.14 4.81 -13.72
C GLY A 87 -0.70 6.04 -14.12
N ALA A 88 -2.03 5.96 -14.00
CA ALA A 88 -2.94 7.05 -14.35
C ALA A 88 -2.95 8.21 -13.34
N THR A 89 -2.76 7.94 -12.03
CA THR A 89 -2.64 9.00 -11.01
C THR A 89 -1.35 9.82 -11.21
N TYR A 90 -0.22 9.14 -11.47
CA TYR A 90 1.05 9.81 -11.74
C TYR A 90 1.03 10.65 -13.03
N ALA A 91 0.33 10.21 -14.07
CA ALA A 91 0.21 10.97 -15.31
C ALA A 91 -0.67 12.22 -15.18
N SER A 92 -1.65 12.21 -14.26
CA SER A 92 -2.63 13.28 -14.08
C SER A 92 -2.14 14.40 -13.16
N ARG A 93 -1.21 14.10 -12.23
CA ARG A 93 -0.54 15.11 -11.40
C ARG A 93 0.64 15.74 -12.14
N SER A 94 0.34 16.54 -13.16
CA SER A 94 1.29 17.60 -13.58
C SER A 94 1.43 18.59 -12.42
N PHE A 95 2.51 18.45 -11.66
CA PHE A 95 2.91 19.28 -10.52
C PHE A 95 2.68 20.78 -10.76
N ASN A 96 1.58 21.33 -10.22
CA ASN A 96 1.43 22.77 -10.04
C ASN A 96 1.94 23.13 -8.64
N ILE A 97 3.27 23.18 -8.49
CA ILE A 97 3.93 23.54 -7.22
C ILE A 97 3.68 25.04 -6.99
N GLN A 98 2.66 25.36 -6.19
CA GLN A 98 2.60 26.67 -5.55
C GLN A 98 3.54 26.68 -4.33
N PRO A 99 4.47 27.65 -4.23
CA PRO A 99 5.38 27.71 -3.10
C PRO A 99 4.62 28.12 -1.83
N LYS A 100 4.35 27.16 -0.93
CA LYS A 100 3.90 27.44 0.44
C LYS A 100 5.11 27.67 1.36
N LYS A 101 4.97 28.68 2.22
CA LYS A 101 5.99 29.22 3.12
C LYS A 101 6.29 28.23 4.25
N LEU A 102 7.44 27.55 4.17
CA LEU A 102 7.93 26.58 5.17
C LEU A 102 8.26 27.28 6.51
N GLN A 103 7.62 26.85 7.60
CA GLN A 103 8.12 27.08 8.97
C GLN A 103 8.99 25.88 9.39
N ARG A 104 10.22 26.20 9.81
CA ARG A 104 11.28 25.25 10.19
C ARG A 104 11.01 24.64 11.57
N LEU A 105 11.10 23.32 11.67
CA LEU A 105 11.67 22.66 12.83
C LEU A 105 12.79 21.74 12.36
N SER A 106 13.97 21.95 12.94
CA SER A 106 15.25 21.39 12.53
C SER A 106 15.46 19.98 13.07
N SER A 107 15.81 19.06 12.18
CA SER A 107 16.77 17.98 12.44
C SER A 107 17.68 17.85 11.23
N SER A 108 18.97 17.62 11.50
CA SER A 108 20.11 17.64 10.58
C SER A 108 19.88 16.92 9.24
N PHE A 109 19.76 17.68 8.14
CA PHE A 109 19.85 17.16 6.77
C PHE A 109 21.14 17.62 6.11
N GLY A 110 21.95 16.62 5.72
CA GLY A 110 23.03 16.78 4.75
C GLY A 110 22.49 17.26 3.40
N GLN A 111 23.37 17.84 2.59
CA GLN A 111 22.98 18.56 1.37
C GLN A 111 22.09 17.73 0.42
N PRO A 112 20.99 18.31 -0.11
CA PRO A 112 20.06 17.60 -0.98
C PRO A 112 20.72 17.31 -2.33
N LYS A 113 20.87 16.03 -2.65
CA LYS A 113 20.97 15.62 -4.05
C LYS A 113 19.60 15.87 -4.67
N VAL A 114 19.54 16.60 -5.78
CA VAL A 114 18.31 16.81 -6.55
C VAL A 114 18.01 15.53 -7.35
N GLY A 115 17.82 14.42 -6.64
CA GLY A 115 17.00 13.30 -7.09
C GLY A 115 15.71 13.42 -6.31
N LEU A 116 14.58 13.58 -6.99
CA LEU A 116 13.29 13.53 -6.32
C LEU A 116 13.15 12.11 -5.78
N ASP A 117 13.15 11.96 -4.45
CA ASP A 117 12.80 10.69 -3.84
C ASP A 117 11.28 10.54 -3.92
N VAL A 118 10.85 9.70 -4.87
CA VAL A 118 9.45 9.45 -5.18
C VAL A 118 8.89 8.26 -4.41
N CYS A 119 9.74 7.51 -3.71
CA CYS A 119 9.34 6.31 -2.98
C CYS A 119 8.43 6.63 -1.79
N PRO A 120 8.74 7.60 -0.91
CA PRO A 120 7.85 7.99 0.19
C PRO A 120 6.47 8.44 -0.29
N GLU A 121 6.43 9.29 -1.33
CA GLU A 121 5.17 9.79 -1.88
C GLU A 121 4.35 8.66 -2.50
N CYS A 122 4.99 7.69 -3.16
CA CYS A 122 4.32 6.49 -3.65
C CYS A 122 3.67 5.66 -2.53
N ILE A 123 4.41 5.42 -1.45
CA ILE A 123 3.92 4.60 -0.33
C ILE A 123 2.77 5.31 0.38
N GLU A 124 2.93 6.61 0.70
CA GLU A 124 1.91 7.40 1.40
C GLU A 124 0.60 7.45 0.60
N GLU A 125 0.67 7.71 -0.70
CA GLU A 125 -0.52 7.75 -1.57
C GLU A 125 -1.13 6.36 -1.75
N SER A 126 -0.32 5.30 -1.81
CA SER A 126 -0.81 3.92 -1.89
C SER A 126 -1.56 3.51 -0.62
N VAL A 127 -1.02 3.85 0.56
CA VAL A 127 -1.68 3.62 1.86
C VAL A 127 -3.02 4.37 1.94
N GLU A 128 -3.06 5.64 1.51
CA GLU A 128 -4.29 6.42 1.48
C GLU A 128 -5.34 5.77 0.57
N MET A 129 -4.95 5.38 -0.65
CA MET A 129 -5.85 4.72 -1.61
C MET A 129 -6.39 3.38 -1.08
N ILE A 130 -5.54 2.57 -0.44
CA ILE A 130 -5.94 1.29 0.17
C ILE A 130 -6.96 1.55 1.29
N ASN A 131 -6.69 2.51 2.17
CA ASN A 131 -7.60 2.85 3.27
C ASN A 131 -8.95 3.39 2.76
N ILE A 132 -8.94 4.23 1.72
CA ILE A 132 -10.16 4.70 1.06
C ILE A 132 -10.98 3.52 0.53
N LEU A 133 -10.32 2.60 -0.17
CA LEU A 133 -10.97 1.43 -0.75
C LEU A 133 -11.56 0.51 0.34
N LEU A 134 -10.81 0.26 1.42
CA LEU A 134 -11.27 -0.55 2.55
C LEU A 134 -12.45 0.12 3.27
N ASN A 135 -12.38 1.42 3.54
CA ASN A 135 -13.49 2.14 4.19
C ASN A 135 -14.75 2.14 3.32
N LEU A 136 -14.63 2.32 1.99
CA LEU A 136 -15.76 2.18 1.08
C LEU A 136 -16.43 0.80 1.17
N ILE A 137 -15.62 -0.26 1.23
CA ILE A 137 -16.11 -1.65 1.31
C ILE A 137 -16.76 -1.93 2.68
N LEU A 138 -16.21 -1.39 3.77
CA LEU A 138 -16.64 -1.67 5.14
C LEU A 138 -17.82 -0.79 5.60
N ASP A 139 -17.82 0.51 5.28
CA ASP A 139 -18.78 1.49 5.81
C ASP A 139 -20.08 1.55 5.00
N GLU A 140 -20.02 1.39 3.67
CA GLU A 140 -21.21 1.55 2.83
C GLU A 140 -22.14 0.32 2.84
N GLY A 141 -21.80 -0.73 3.59
CA GLY A 141 -22.74 -1.80 3.97
C GLY A 141 -23.60 -2.26 2.80
N ILE A 142 -22.99 -3.04 1.90
CA ILE A 142 -23.55 -3.55 0.64
C ILE A 142 -23.45 -2.53 -0.51
N ILE A 143 -22.25 -2.41 -1.07
CA ILE A 143 -22.13 -1.90 -2.43
C ILE A 143 -22.67 -2.97 -3.38
N GLU A 144 -23.91 -2.77 -3.85
CA GLU A 144 -24.64 -3.76 -4.67
C GLU A 144 -24.07 -3.93 -6.09
N SER A 145 -23.18 -3.04 -6.55
CA SER A 145 -22.65 -3.11 -7.92
C SER A 145 -21.24 -2.54 -8.07
N CYS A 146 -20.52 -3.08 -9.06
CA CYS A 146 -19.20 -2.60 -9.46
C CYS A 146 -19.19 -1.14 -9.88
N ASN A 147 -20.22 -0.68 -10.58
CA ASN A 147 -20.34 0.73 -10.96
C ASN A 147 -20.45 1.67 -9.75
N ALA A 148 -21.13 1.25 -8.68
CA ALA A 148 -21.20 2.04 -7.45
C ALA A 148 -19.83 2.10 -6.75
N LEU A 149 -19.17 0.96 -6.56
CA LEU A 149 -17.84 0.88 -5.93
C LEU A 149 -16.81 1.72 -6.70
N CYS A 150 -16.72 1.46 -8.01
CA CYS A 150 -15.73 2.09 -8.87
C CYS A 150 -16.08 3.54 -9.18
N GLY A 151 -17.36 3.91 -9.19
CA GLY A 151 -17.82 5.29 -9.26
C GLY A 151 -17.45 6.09 -8.01
N ALA A 152 -17.62 5.51 -6.82
CA ALA A 152 -17.18 6.11 -5.56
C ALA A 152 -15.65 6.30 -5.57
N LEU A 153 -14.89 5.27 -5.99
CA LEU A 153 -13.45 5.36 -6.14
C LEU A 153 -13.04 6.46 -7.12
N ALA A 154 -13.70 6.56 -8.27
CA ALA A 154 -13.46 7.63 -9.26
C ALA A 154 -13.72 9.03 -8.69
N ASN A 155 -14.78 9.16 -7.90
CA ASN A 155 -15.17 10.42 -7.28
C ASN A 155 -14.15 10.86 -6.23
N ILE A 156 -13.68 9.93 -5.38
CA ILE A 156 -12.69 10.23 -4.34
C ILE A 156 -11.31 10.54 -4.95
N THR A 157 -10.88 9.74 -5.92
CA THR A 157 -9.59 9.94 -6.58
C THR A 157 -9.60 11.09 -7.61
N GLY A 158 -10.79 11.56 -8.00
CA GLY A 158 -10.96 12.54 -9.09
C GLY A 158 -10.61 11.98 -10.47
N SER A 159 -10.49 10.66 -10.63
CA SER A 159 -10.04 10.01 -11.86
C SER A 159 -11.11 9.11 -12.48
N VAL A 160 -11.73 9.60 -13.55
CA VAL A 160 -12.72 8.85 -14.33
C VAL A 160 -12.13 7.57 -14.92
N ILE A 161 -10.87 7.61 -15.35
CA ILE A 161 -10.17 6.46 -15.96
C ILE A 161 -10.02 5.33 -14.95
N ILE A 162 -9.67 5.67 -13.70
CA ILE A 162 -9.57 4.70 -12.59
C ILE A 162 -10.93 4.05 -12.34
N GLY A 163 -11.99 4.86 -12.35
CA GLY A 163 -13.37 4.37 -12.23
C GLY A 163 -13.76 3.38 -13.31
N GLU A 164 -13.63 3.77 -14.57
CA GLU A 164 -14.03 2.93 -15.71
C GLU A 164 -13.30 1.59 -15.71
N PHE A 165 -12.00 1.64 -15.42
CA PHE A 165 -11.18 0.45 -15.45
C PHE A 165 -11.42 -0.46 -14.23
N CYS A 166 -11.61 0.11 -13.04
CA CYS A 166 -12.13 -0.61 -11.88
C CYS A 166 -13.45 -1.30 -12.23
N THR A 167 -14.40 -0.59 -12.87
CA THR A 167 -15.70 -1.13 -13.27
C THR A 167 -15.51 -2.34 -14.16
N VAL A 168 -14.69 -2.23 -15.20
CA VAL A 168 -14.49 -3.31 -16.18
C VAL A 168 -14.03 -4.60 -15.51
N VAL A 169 -13.09 -4.51 -14.57
CA VAL A 169 -12.58 -5.72 -13.94
C VAL A 169 -13.47 -6.22 -12.82
N CYS A 170 -14.08 -5.32 -12.06
CA CYS A 170 -15.08 -5.73 -11.09
C CYS A 170 -16.25 -6.43 -11.79
N ASP A 171 -16.75 -5.91 -12.92
CA ASP A 171 -17.82 -6.54 -13.71
C ASP A 171 -17.39 -7.93 -14.25
N ALA A 172 -16.11 -8.09 -14.58
CA ALA A 172 -15.57 -9.36 -15.04
C ALA A 172 -15.42 -10.39 -13.91
N ALA A 173 -15.02 -9.97 -12.72
CA ALA A 173 -14.85 -10.84 -11.55
C ALA A 173 -16.18 -11.12 -10.83
N GLY A 174 -17.12 -10.17 -10.87
CA GLY A 174 -18.28 -10.09 -9.98
C GLY A 174 -17.91 -9.38 -8.67
N ILE A 175 -18.81 -8.51 -8.20
CA ILE A 175 -18.58 -7.64 -7.03
C ILE A 175 -18.18 -8.43 -5.77
N ASP A 176 -18.85 -9.54 -5.48
CA ASP A 176 -18.55 -10.36 -4.31
C ASP A 176 -17.15 -10.97 -4.36
N GLU A 177 -16.72 -11.42 -5.54
CA GLU A 177 -15.41 -12.04 -5.71
C GLU A 177 -14.32 -10.96 -5.71
N PHE A 178 -14.57 -9.83 -6.37
CA PHE A 178 -13.68 -8.66 -6.33
C PHE A 178 -13.41 -8.20 -4.90
N ILE A 179 -14.46 -8.06 -4.08
CA ILE A 179 -14.33 -7.69 -2.66
C ILE A 179 -13.56 -8.78 -1.89
N LYS A 180 -13.88 -10.06 -2.10
CA LYS A 180 -13.15 -11.16 -1.44
C LYS A 180 -11.68 -11.18 -1.80
N ILE A 181 -11.31 -10.86 -3.04
CA ILE A 181 -9.91 -10.76 -3.45
C ILE A 181 -9.27 -9.59 -2.73
N ILE A 182 -9.86 -8.40 -2.75
CA ILE A 182 -9.28 -7.23 -2.10
C ILE A 182 -9.04 -7.49 -0.60
N ILE A 183 -9.99 -8.13 0.09
CA ILE A 183 -9.87 -8.45 1.52
C ILE A 183 -8.82 -9.54 1.78
N LYS A 184 -8.59 -10.45 0.83
CA LYS A 184 -7.63 -11.57 0.98
C LYS A 184 -6.24 -11.28 0.43
N VAL A 185 -6.14 -10.34 -0.50
CA VAL A 185 -4.88 -9.93 -1.09
C VAL A 185 -4.14 -9.11 -0.06
N ASP A 186 -2.88 -9.46 0.09
CA ASP A 186 -1.89 -8.66 0.78
C ASP A 186 -1.68 -7.35 0.00
N LEU A 187 -2.27 -6.24 0.47
CA LEU A 187 -2.20 -4.93 -0.19
C LEU A 187 -0.94 -4.18 0.27
N ASP A 188 0.24 -4.75 0.03
CA ASP A 188 1.52 -4.16 0.43
C ASP A 188 1.88 -2.92 -0.42
N PRO A 189 1.82 -1.70 0.15
CA PRO A 189 2.11 -0.47 -0.58
C PRO A 189 3.58 -0.37 -0.98
N ILE A 190 4.52 -0.98 -0.24
CA ILE A 190 5.93 -0.97 -0.60
C ILE A 190 6.14 -1.83 -1.84
N TRP A 191 5.58 -3.04 -1.86
CA TRP A 191 5.68 -3.91 -3.01
C TRP A 191 5.09 -3.27 -4.28
N TYR A 192 3.94 -2.60 -4.17
CA TYR A 192 3.36 -1.86 -5.30
C TYR A 192 4.30 -0.79 -5.85
N CYS A 193 4.98 -0.06 -4.97
CA CYS A 193 5.94 0.97 -5.38
C CYS A 193 7.25 0.40 -5.92
N GLU A 194 7.65 -0.79 -5.46
CA GLU A 194 8.81 -1.53 -5.97
C GLU A 194 8.59 -2.04 -7.40
N ILE A 195 7.43 -2.65 -7.69
CA ILE A 195 7.17 -3.21 -9.02
C ILE A 195 7.15 -2.15 -10.13
N ILE A 196 6.78 -0.90 -9.81
CA ILE A 196 6.81 0.24 -10.75
C ILE A 196 8.13 1.02 -10.72
N ASP A 197 9.18 0.46 -10.13
CA ASP A 197 10.52 1.04 -10.01
C ASP A 197 10.55 2.43 -9.33
N LEU A 198 9.56 2.75 -8.48
CA LEU A 198 9.56 3.98 -7.69
C LEU A 198 10.27 3.79 -6.35
N CYS A 199 10.27 2.59 -5.80
CA CYS A 199 11.04 2.23 -4.62
C CYS A 199 12.21 1.30 -4.96
N PRO A 200 13.39 1.51 -4.34
CA PRO A 200 14.56 0.67 -4.55
C PRO A 200 14.41 -0.71 -3.89
N ILE A 201 14.61 -1.75 -4.69
CA ILE A 201 14.68 -3.15 -4.25
C ILE A 201 16.12 -3.50 -3.86
N ASN A 202 16.30 -4.23 -2.75
CA ASN A 202 17.59 -4.82 -2.37
C ASN A 202 17.43 -6.23 -1.80
N ASP A 203 17.36 -7.22 -2.70
CA ASP A 203 17.26 -8.66 -2.37
C ASP A 203 18.46 -9.25 -1.62
N HIS A 204 19.57 -8.50 -1.56
CA HIS A 204 20.78 -8.89 -0.84
C HIS A 204 20.99 -8.06 0.43
N GLY A 205 19.99 -7.23 0.78
CA GLY A 205 20.01 -6.44 1.99
C GLY A 205 19.98 -7.33 3.23
N ASP A 206 20.41 -6.74 4.34
CA ASP A 206 20.40 -7.38 5.65
C ASP A 206 20.15 -6.33 6.74
N ALA A 207 19.59 -6.79 7.85
CA ALA A 207 19.53 -6.03 9.07
C ALA A 207 19.58 -6.98 10.25
N LYS A 208 20.22 -6.56 11.34
CA LYS A 208 20.28 -7.31 12.59
C LYS A 208 20.14 -6.37 13.76
N PHE A 209 19.26 -6.68 14.70
CA PHE A 209 19.11 -5.88 15.92
C PHE A 209 20.42 -5.93 16.73
N THR A 210 20.93 -4.75 17.07
CA THR A 210 22.09 -4.57 17.95
C THR A 210 21.65 -4.24 19.37
N ASN A 211 20.50 -3.57 19.50
CA ASN A 211 19.85 -3.29 20.76
C ASN A 211 18.34 -3.42 20.58
N PHE A 212 17.70 -4.13 21.50
CA PHE A 212 16.25 -4.15 21.60
C PHE A 212 15.80 -4.13 23.05
N GLY A 213 15.06 -3.10 23.45
CA GLY A 213 14.64 -2.96 24.82
C GLY A 213 13.61 -1.86 25.04
N VAL A 214 12.80 -2.03 26.08
CA VAL A 214 11.80 -1.05 26.50
C VAL A 214 12.24 -0.38 27.79
N THR A 215 12.21 0.96 27.82
CA THR A 215 12.57 1.78 28.98
C THR A 215 11.44 2.77 29.33
N PRO A 216 10.99 2.84 30.59
CA PRO A 216 11.40 1.99 31.73
C PRO A 216 10.90 0.55 31.60
N LYS A 217 11.48 -0.38 32.36
CA LYS A 217 11.02 -1.79 32.37
C LYS A 217 9.73 -2.01 33.16
N SER A 218 9.38 -1.08 34.04
CA SER A 218 8.13 -1.10 34.81
C SER A 218 7.71 0.33 35.11
N ALA A 219 6.44 0.66 34.90
CA ALA A 219 5.90 1.98 35.25
C ALA A 219 4.41 1.91 35.58
N PRO A 220 3.86 2.92 36.28
CA PRO A 220 2.43 3.06 36.44
C PRO A 220 1.69 3.18 35.10
N ASP A 221 0.44 2.74 35.06
CA ASP A 221 -0.49 3.08 33.99
C ASP A 221 -0.53 4.61 33.72
N GLY A 222 -0.65 5.01 32.44
CA GLY A 222 -0.50 6.39 31.99
C GLY A 222 0.93 6.83 31.68
N SER A 223 1.92 5.95 31.80
CA SER A 223 3.34 6.27 31.58
C SER A 223 3.74 6.23 30.10
N LYS A 224 4.85 6.90 29.80
CA LYS A 224 5.55 6.82 28.51
C LYS A 224 6.67 5.79 28.58
N PHE A 225 6.73 4.95 27.57
CA PHE A 225 7.78 3.98 27.33
C PHE A 225 8.52 4.36 26.05
N VAL A 226 9.80 4.00 25.97
CA VAL A 226 10.63 4.12 24.77
C VAL A 226 11.11 2.73 24.40
N ILE A 227 10.77 2.30 23.19
CA ILE A 227 11.25 1.07 22.58
C ILE A 227 12.49 1.44 21.76
N ASP A 228 13.66 1.03 22.23
CA ASP A 228 14.91 1.12 21.48
C ASP A 228 15.01 -0.10 20.57
N CYS A 229 15.14 0.12 19.27
CA CYS A 229 15.16 -0.92 18.23
C CYS A 229 16.31 -0.68 17.25
N SER A 230 17.50 -0.38 17.78
CA SER A 230 18.69 -0.13 16.98
C SER A 230 19.15 -1.37 16.22
N PHE A 231 19.43 -1.24 14.92
CA PHE A 231 19.92 -2.34 14.08
C PHE A 231 21.16 -1.94 13.26
N ILE A 232 21.91 -2.95 12.83
CA ILE A 232 23.06 -2.82 11.92
C ILE A 232 22.75 -3.53 10.60
N SER A 233 23.25 -2.97 9.50
CA SER A 233 23.18 -3.56 8.16
C SER A 233 24.58 -3.56 7.54
N ILE A 234 24.99 -4.70 6.96
CA ILE A 234 26.30 -4.88 6.31
C ILE A 234 26.21 -4.64 4.79
N ASN A 235 25.09 -5.02 4.17
CA ASN A 235 24.82 -4.93 2.74
C ASN A 235 23.85 -3.79 2.38
N GLY A 236 23.40 -3.02 3.39
CA GLY A 236 22.30 -2.07 3.24
C GLY A 236 20.95 -2.77 3.37
N THR A 237 19.88 -1.99 3.33
CA THR A 237 18.49 -2.48 3.33
C THR A 237 17.82 -2.09 2.03
N GLY A 238 16.75 -2.79 1.66
CA GLY A 238 15.77 -2.22 0.72
C GLY A 238 14.83 -1.26 1.45
N THR A 239 13.83 -0.76 0.72
CA THR A 239 12.68 -0.12 1.36
C THR A 239 11.96 -1.15 2.21
N GLY A 240 11.60 -0.80 3.44
CA GLY A 240 11.13 -1.81 4.39
C GLY A 240 10.37 -1.25 5.57
N THR A 241 10.08 -2.13 6.52
CA THR A 241 9.31 -1.81 7.72
C THR A 241 9.96 -2.37 8.97
N ILE A 242 9.74 -1.68 10.09
CA ILE A 242 9.91 -2.20 11.44
C ILE A 242 8.51 -2.48 11.98
N ASN A 243 8.19 -3.75 12.21
CA ASN A 243 6.95 -4.16 12.84
C ASN A 243 7.16 -4.28 14.35
N ILE A 244 6.36 -3.58 15.14
CA ILE A 244 6.35 -3.70 16.60
C ILE A 244 5.02 -4.34 17.00
N GLU A 245 5.09 -5.57 17.50
CA GLU A 245 3.95 -6.29 18.06
C GLU A 245 4.04 -6.25 19.60
N ILE A 246 2.95 -5.87 20.25
CA ILE A 246 2.78 -5.82 21.70
C ILE A 246 1.66 -6.80 22.08
N VAL A 247 2.01 -7.82 22.84
CA VAL A 247 1.06 -8.79 23.41
C VAL A 247 0.82 -8.45 24.87
N ASP A 248 -0.43 -8.17 25.20
CA ASP A 248 -0.85 -7.80 26.56
C ASP A 248 -0.92 -9.01 27.52
N PRO A 249 -1.04 -8.79 28.84
CA PRO A 249 -1.22 -9.85 29.84
C PRO A 249 -2.41 -10.79 29.61
N LYS A 250 -3.38 -10.40 28.77
CA LYS A 250 -4.55 -11.20 28.39
C LYS A 250 -4.37 -11.88 27.02
N ASN A 251 -3.16 -11.87 26.48
CA ASN A 251 -2.80 -12.45 25.19
C ASN A 251 -3.54 -11.81 24.00
N ARG A 252 -3.89 -10.52 24.10
CA ARG A 252 -4.34 -9.70 22.96
C ARG A 252 -3.12 -9.06 22.32
N SER A 253 -3.05 -9.09 20.99
CA SER A 253 -1.96 -8.50 20.22
C SER A 253 -2.42 -7.16 19.62
N SER A 254 -1.56 -6.15 19.73
CA SER A 254 -1.64 -4.89 18.99
C SER A 254 -0.28 -4.59 18.39
N GLY A 255 -0.20 -3.78 17.34
CA GLY A 255 1.08 -3.43 16.76
C GLY A 255 1.00 -2.31 15.75
N ASP A 256 2.16 -1.75 15.46
CA ASP A 256 2.35 -0.69 14.49
C ASP A 256 3.48 -1.05 13.52
N LEU A 257 3.36 -0.59 12.28
CA LEU A 257 4.36 -0.70 11.24
C LEU A 257 5.04 0.66 11.02
N PHE A 258 6.36 0.69 11.10
CA PHE A 258 7.17 1.89 10.85
C PHE A 258 8.00 1.69 9.59
N TRP A 259 7.65 2.40 8.51
CA TRP A 259 8.37 2.28 7.25
C TRP A 259 9.70 3.03 7.26
N PHE A 260 10.65 2.58 6.44
CA PHE A 260 11.90 3.28 6.17
C PHE A 260 12.34 3.08 4.70
N GLU A 261 12.97 4.11 4.12
CA GLU A 261 13.59 4.05 2.80
C GLU A 261 14.83 3.13 2.80
N ALA A 262 15.22 2.63 1.63
CA ALA A 262 16.46 1.87 1.47
C ALA A 262 17.68 2.59 2.06
N ARG A 263 18.42 1.87 2.91
CA ARG A 263 19.58 2.40 3.63
C ARG A 263 20.86 1.74 3.15
N LYS A 264 21.95 2.48 3.22
CA LYS A 264 23.29 1.94 2.94
C LYS A 264 23.75 1.02 4.08
N PRO A 265 24.89 0.33 3.95
CA PRO A 265 25.52 -0.30 5.11
C PRO A 265 25.78 0.70 6.24
N GLY A 266 25.46 0.34 7.49
CA GLY A 266 25.56 1.24 8.64
C GLY A 266 24.84 0.76 9.90
N ILE A 267 24.89 1.60 10.94
CA ILE A 267 24.17 1.41 12.21
C ILE A 267 23.05 2.44 12.27
N TYR A 268 21.85 1.98 12.63
CA TYR A 268 20.62 2.75 12.61
C TYR A 268 19.98 2.74 14.00
N PRO A 269 20.15 3.82 14.78
CA PRO A 269 19.51 3.95 16.08
C PRO A 269 18.06 4.39 15.92
N GLU A 270 17.11 3.49 16.16
CA GLU A 270 15.67 3.77 16.10
C GLU A 270 15.05 3.76 17.50
N LYS A 271 14.17 4.72 17.76
CA LYS A 271 13.46 4.86 19.03
C LYS A 271 12.00 5.17 18.79
N ILE A 272 11.14 4.30 19.30
CA ILE A 272 9.69 4.41 19.15
C ILE A 272 9.09 4.75 20.52
N GLY A 273 8.30 5.82 20.56
CA GLY A 273 7.58 6.23 21.77
C GLY A 273 6.27 5.47 21.90
N LEU A 274 6.06 4.81 23.04
CA LEU A 274 4.80 4.15 23.37
C LEU A 274 4.15 4.89 24.54
N GLN A 275 2.88 5.27 24.39
CA GLN A 275 2.15 5.95 25.45
C GLN A 275 0.93 5.14 25.89
N THR A 276 0.92 4.75 27.17
CA THR A 276 -0.15 3.96 27.78
C THR A 276 -1.23 4.85 28.37
N LEU A 277 -1.78 5.78 27.58
CA LEU A 277 -2.83 6.67 28.08
C LEU A 277 -4.14 5.89 28.28
N PHE A 278 -4.74 6.11 29.44
CA PHE A 278 -6.13 5.77 29.70
C PHE A 278 -7.01 6.87 29.10
N GLU A 279 -7.71 6.59 28.00
CA GLU A 279 -8.78 7.47 27.54
C GLU A 279 -9.98 7.32 28.48
N PHE A 280 -10.24 8.37 29.28
CA PHE A 280 -11.34 8.39 30.24
C PHE A 280 -12.72 8.44 29.58
N ASP A 281 -12.80 8.81 28.29
CA ASP A 281 -14.05 9.01 27.56
C ASP A 281 -14.28 7.86 26.56
N CYS A 282 -14.20 6.66 27.10
CA CYS A 282 -14.39 5.44 26.37
C CYS A 282 -15.89 5.29 26.10
N ASP A 283 -16.34 5.80 24.95
CA ASP A 283 -17.72 5.71 24.49
C ASP A 283 -18.15 4.23 24.51
N PRO A 284 -19.14 3.84 25.32
CA PRO A 284 -19.60 2.45 25.41
C PRO A 284 -20.16 1.90 24.08
N SER A 285 -20.37 2.74 23.07
CA SER A 285 -20.71 2.32 21.70
C SER A 285 -19.50 1.89 20.86
N LYS A 286 -18.26 2.17 21.29
CA LYS A 286 -17.05 1.70 20.62
C LYS A 286 -16.62 0.36 21.25
N GLU A 287 -16.58 -0.69 20.44
CA GLU A 287 -16.29 -2.06 20.88
C GLU A 287 -14.87 -2.25 21.47
N VAL A 288 -13.95 -1.32 21.21
CA VAL A 288 -12.56 -1.40 21.67
C VAL A 288 -12.25 -0.21 22.56
N CYS A 289 -12.49 -0.39 23.85
CA CYS A 289 -11.82 0.42 24.84
C CYS A 289 -10.40 -0.10 25.03
N ASP A 290 -9.41 0.68 24.61
CA ASP A 290 -7.99 0.44 24.84
C ASP A 290 -7.63 0.66 26.32
N ASN A 291 -8.28 -0.11 27.18
CA ASN A 291 -7.84 -0.28 28.54
C ASN A 291 -6.61 -1.20 28.51
N TRP A 292 -5.46 -0.66 28.92
CA TRP A 292 -4.20 -1.37 29.08
C TRP A 292 -4.23 -2.17 30.41
N PRO A 293 -4.53 -3.48 30.42
CA PRO A 293 -4.54 -4.26 31.65
C PRO A 293 -3.19 -4.22 32.36
N LEU A 294 -3.21 -4.16 33.69
CA LEU A 294 -1.99 -4.25 34.50
C LEU A 294 -1.32 -5.63 34.29
N GLY A 295 0.01 -5.65 34.29
CA GLY A 295 0.81 -6.85 34.12
C GLY A 295 1.97 -6.70 33.13
N THR A 296 2.53 -7.83 32.73
CA THR A 296 3.66 -7.90 31.80
C THR A 296 3.20 -7.91 30.34
N TYR A 297 3.74 -6.98 29.56
CA TYR A 297 3.56 -6.89 28.11
C TYR A 297 4.80 -7.47 27.43
N ASN A 298 4.58 -8.35 26.47
CA ASN A 298 5.64 -8.88 25.62
C ASN A 298 5.70 -8.04 24.35
N VAL A 299 6.89 -7.59 23.97
CA VAL A 299 7.12 -6.81 22.77
C VAL A 299 8.00 -7.61 21.82
N THR A 300 7.54 -7.82 20.60
CA THR A 300 8.31 -8.40 19.50
C THR A 300 8.57 -7.30 18.48
N ALA A 301 9.82 -7.16 18.03
CA ALA A 301 10.16 -6.30 16.91
C ALA A 301 10.69 -7.14 15.76
N GLN A 302 10.28 -6.81 14.53
CA GLN A 302 10.81 -7.38 13.30
C GLN A 302 11.32 -6.24 12.43
N VAL A 303 12.46 -6.44 11.77
CA VAL A 303 12.95 -5.53 10.73
C VAL A 303 12.92 -6.30 9.42
N CYS A 304 12.29 -5.73 8.39
CA CYS A 304 11.94 -6.42 7.16
C CYS A 304 12.39 -5.63 5.91
N ASN A 305 12.69 -6.35 4.83
CA ASN A 305 12.59 -5.85 3.46
C ASN A 305 11.12 -5.89 3.05
N GLY A 306 10.59 -4.82 2.48
CA GLY A 306 9.14 -4.71 2.23
C GLY A 306 8.30 -4.60 3.52
N GLU A 307 7.00 -4.86 3.40
CA GLU A 307 6.11 -4.94 4.55
C GLU A 307 6.31 -6.25 5.34
N CYS A 308 6.44 -6.16 6.66
CA CYS A 308 6.60 -7.34 7.49
C CYS A 308 5.37 -8.25 7.43
N GLY A 309 5.56 -9.49 6.97
CA GLY A 309 4.49 -10.47 6.78
C GLY A 309 3.96 -10.52 5.36
N SER A 310 4.44 -9.64 4.47
CA SER A 310 4.08 -9.64 3.07
C SER A 310 4.49 -10.93 2.38
N GLN A 311 3.61 -11.44 1.51
CA GLN A 311 3.82 -12.66 0.73
C GLN A 311 4.39 -12.38 -0.67
N HIS A 312 4.60 -11.11 -0.99
CA HIS A 312 5.08 -10.71 -2.30
C HIS A 312 6.58 -10.97 -2.46
N PRO A 313 7.08 -11.06 -3.72
CA PRO A 313 8.51 -11.05 -3.98
C PRO A 313 9.20 -9.85 -3.34
N HIS A 314 10.50 -9.98 -3.06
CA HIS A 314 11.34 -8.96 -2.43
C HIS A 314 11.04 -8.71 -0.93
N SER A 315 9.88 -9.11 -0.42
CA SER A 315 9.56 -9.05 1.00
C SER A 315 10.24 -10.16 1.81
N SER A 316 10.93 -9.80 2.90
CA SER A 316 11.55 -10.77 3.80
C SER A 316 11.81 -10.19 5.20
N ILE A 317 11.76 -11.04 6.23
CA ILE A 317 12.16 -10.66 7.60
C ILE A 317 13.67 -10.79 7.70
N TYR A 318 14.37 -9.70 8.00
CA TYR A 318 15.81 -9.71 8.23
C TYR A 318 16.17 -10.23 9.63
N ASP A 319 15.50 -9.74 10.68
CA ASP A 319 15.75 -10.17 12.06
C ASP A 319 14.51 -9.97 12.95
N THR A 320 14.48 -10.65 14.09
CA THR A 320 13.41 -10.56 15.09
C THR A 320 13.99 -10.48 16.50
N ALA A 321 13.55 -9.50 17.29
CA ALA A 321 13.96 -9.33 18.68
C ALA A 321 12.75 -9.31 19.62
N LYS A 322 12.97 -9.70 20.89
CA LYS A 322 11.92 -9.75 21.92
C LYS A 322 12.36 -9.04 23.20
N SER A 323 11.43 -8.35 23.85
CA SER A 323 11.61 -7.64 25.12
C SER A 323 10.27 -7.66 25.87
N SER A 324 10.26 -7.16 27.10
CA SER A 324 9.04 -6.95 27.86
C SER A 324 9.14 -5.69 28.72
N PHE A 325 7.97 -5.21 29.16
CA PHE A 325 7.80 -4.20 30.19
C PHE A 325 6.57 -4.52 31.05
N GLU A 326 6.44 -3.89 32.21
CA GLU A 326 5.33 -4.11 33.14
C GLU A 326 4.53 -2.82 33.40
N LEU A 327 3.21 -2.91 33.31
CA LEU A 327 2.29 -1.87 33.79
C LEU A 327 1.84 -2.17 35.21
N THR A 328 2.06 -1.19 36.09
CA THR A 328 1.73 -1.28 37.51
C THR A 328 0.63 -0.29 37.89
N LYS A 329 0.01 -0.53 39.05
CA LYS A 329 -1.02 0.38 39.56
C LYS A 329 -0.41 1.74 39.92
N LYS A 330 -1.03 2.83 39.46
CA LYS A 330 -0.67 4.19 39.88
C LYS A 330 -0.84 4.34 41.39
N LYS A 331 0.26 4.66 42.08
CA LYS A 331 0.23 5.02 43.50
C LYS A 331 -0.42 6.39 43.63
N VAL A 332 -1.68 6.43 44.05
CA VAL A 332 -2.37 7.67 44.41
C VAL A 332 -1.82 8.12 45.76
N PHE A 333 -0.97 9.14 45.75
CA PHE A 333 -0.58 9.81 46.98
C PHE A 333 -1.70 10.76 47.38
N PHE A 334 -2.46 10.39 48.41
CA PHE A 334 -3.33 11.34 49.09
C PHE A 334 -2.42 12.31 49.86
N LYS A 335 -2.42 13.58 49.44
CA LYS A 335 -1.75 14.67 50.15
C LYS A 335 -2.69 15.33 51.13
#